data_AF-A0A0N4YS03-F1
#
_entry.id   AF-A0A0N4YS03-F1
#
_cell.length_a   1.000
_cell.length_b   1.000
_cell.length_c   1.000
_cell.angle_alpha   90.00
_cell.angle_beta   90.00
_cell.angle_gamma   90.00
#
_symmetry.space_group_name_H-M   'P 1'
#
loop_
_entity.id
_entity.type
_entity.pdbx_description
1 polymer ?
#
loop_
_entity_poly.entity_id
_entity_poly.type
_entity_poly.pdbx_seq_one_letter_code
_entity_poly.pdbx_strand_id
1 'polypeptide(L)'
;MELRKAAAGRMLEVTEKDQFTKAIDTCEGLLCVLIYEPDDEMCDKMTHVCKVMAADYPRVRFMRARSTLLEMSKAFTQQALPTLQVYLNGNLVGNFIQVASLLGGEIEVTALRKFLRRQHIDLVYGNYTTDSECSTDEDID
;
A
#
# COMPACT_ATOMS: atom_id res chain seq x y z
N MET A 1 15.36 -17.82 -1.55
CA MET A 1 14.80 -17.56 -2.89
C MET A 1 13.31 -17.92 -3.02
N GLU A 2 12.69 -18.62 -2.04
CA GLU A 2 11.35 -19.20 -2.18
C GLU A 2 10.16 -18.29 -1.80
N LEU A 3 10.35 -17.25 -0.97
CA LEU A 3 9.28 -16.31 -0.63
C LEU A 3 8.88 -15.38 -1.80
N ARG A 4 9.74 -15.23 -2.82
CA ARG A 4 9.53 -14.29 -3.93
C ARG A 4 8.44 -14.73 -4.92
N LYS A 5 8.14 -16.04 -5.02
CA LYS A 5 7.13 -16.58 -5.97
C LYS A 5 5.76 -16.84 -5.35
N ALA A 6 5.65 -16.99 -4.03
CA ALA A 6 4.39 -17.38 -3.39
C ALA A 6 3.40 -16.22 -3.17
N ALA A 7 3.85 -14.96 -3.23
CA ALA A 7 3.02 -13.79 -2.90
C ALA A 7 2.51 -12.99 -4.11
N ALA A 8 3.04 -13.23 -5.31
CA ALA A 8 2.57 -12.53 -6.51
C ALA A 8 1.08 -12.85 -6.73
N GLY A 9 0.25 -11.82 -6.90
CA GLY A 9 -1.19 -12.01 -7.09
C GLY A 9 -2.00 -12.19 -5.80
N ARG A 10 -1.39 -12.11 -4.60
CA ARG A 10 -2.08 -12.34 -3.32
C ARG A 10 -1.73 -11.28 -2.27
N MET A 11 -2.68 -11.02 -1.40
CA MET A 11 -2.47 -10.20 -0.21
C MET A 11 -2.02 -11.09 0.95
N LEU A 12 -0.87 -10.77 1.55
CA LEU A 12 -0.34 -11.48 2.72
C LEU A 12 -0.92 -10.93 4.02
N GLU A 13 -1.19 -11.81 4.99
CA GLU A 13 -1.51 -11.43 6.37
C GLU A 13 -0.23 -11.46 7.21
N VAL A 14 0.06 -10.38 7.92
CA VAL A 14 1.16 -10.32 8.88
C VAL A 14 0.66 -10.82 10.22
N THR A 15 1.28 -11.87 10.74
CA THR A 15 0.94 -12.43 12.06
C THR A 15 1.92 -12.04 13.16
N GLU A 16 3.10 -11.56 12.79
CA GLU A 16 4.19 -11.19 13.70
C GLU A 16 4.86 -9.90 13.24
N LYS A 17 5.26 -9.04 14.20
CA LYS A 17 5.88 -7.74 13.90
C LYS A 17 7.15 -7.86 13.05
N ASP A 18 7.97 -8.89 13.29
CA ASP A 18 9.20 -9.11 12.54
C ASP A 18 8.94 -9.39 11.05
N GLN A 19 7.79 -9.99 10.72
CA GLN A 19 7.41 -10.20 9.32
C GLN A 19 7.13 -8.87 8.61
N PHE A 20 6.52 -7.90 9.32
CA PHE A 20 6.30 -6.55 8.80
C PHE A 20 7.61 -5.82 8.54
N THR A 21 8.50 -5.77 9.55
CA THR A 21 9.79 -5.08 9.43
C THR A 21 10.63 -5.69 8.31
N LYS A 22 10.73 -7.03 8.28
CA LYS A 22 11.46 -7.75 7.22
C LYS A 22 10.87 -7.52 5.83
N ALA A 23 9.54 -7.42 5.71
CA ALA A 23 8.90 -7.17 4.43
C ALA A 23 9.27 -5.80 3.86
N ILE A 24 9.39 -4.78 4.71
CA ILE A 24 9.84 -3.43 4.34
C ILE A 24 11.33 -3.46 4.00
N ASP A 25 12.18 -3.99 4.88
CA ASP A 25 13.64 -4.00 4.72
C ASP A 25 14.10 -4.74 3.46
N THR A 26 13.36 -5.78 3.05
CA THR A 26 13.68 -6.63 1.88
C THR A 26 12.78 -6.34 0.68
N CYS A 27 12.03 -5.24 0.73
CA CYS A 27 11.19 -4.79 -0.36
C CYS A 27 12.06 -4.29 -1.52
N GLU A 28 11.95 -4.95 -2.67
CA GLU A 28 12.45 -4.48 -3.95
C GLU A 28 11.21 -4.19 -4.81
N GLY A 29 11.00 -2.94 -5.23
CA GLY A 29 9.79 -2.46 -5.90
C GLY A 29 8.72 -1.90 -4.95
N LEU A 30 7.47 -1.83 -5.42
CA LEU A 30 6.34 -1.33 -4.63
C LEU A 30 5.79 -2.39 -3.68
N LEU A 31 5.53 -1.95 -2.45
CA LEU A 31 4.82 -2.70 -1.40
C LEU A 31 3.69 -1.85 -0.83
N CYS A 32 2.45 -2.34 -0.93
CA CYS A 32 1.28 -1.76 -0.30
C CYS A 32 0.98 -2.48 1.01
N VAL A 33 0.91 -1.75 2.12
CA VAL A 33 0.58 -2.27 3.45
C VAL A 33 -0.72 -1.65 3.94
N LEU A 34 -1.75 -2.47 4.09
CA LEU A 34 -3.00 -2.08 4.72
C LEU A 34 -2.91 -2.32 6.23
N ILE A 35 -2.89 -1.24 7.01
CA ILE A 35 -3.04 -1.31 8.46
C ILE A 35 -4.53 -1.28 8.79
N TYR A 36 -4.99 -2.25 9.57
CA TYR A 36 -6.42 -2.49 9.82
C TYR A 36 -6.67 -3.03 11.24
N GLU A 37 -7.93 -3.19 11.62
CA GLU A 37 -8.37 -4.04 12.74
C GLU A 37 -9.59 -4.85 12.30
N PRO A 38 -9.82 -6.06 12.88
CA PRO A 38 -11.02 -6.83 12.59
C PRO A 38 -12.26 -6.12 13.14
N ASP A 39 -13.43 -6.58 12.70
CA ASP A 39 -14.74 -6.07 13.13
C ASP A 39 -15.01 -4.59 12.76
N ASP A 40 -14.20 -4.02 11.86
CA ASP A 40 -14.44 -2.72 11.23
C ASP A 40 -14.84 -2.90 9.76
N GLU A 41 -16.05 -2.43 9.42
CA GLU A 41 -16.65 -2.62 8.09
C GLU A 41 -15.80 -1.96 6.98
N MET A 42 -15.17 -0.82 7.27
CA MET A 42 -14.33 -0.11 6.30
C MET A 42 -13.03 -0.88 6.04
N CYS A 43 -12.44 -1.46 7.07
CA CYS A 43 -11.27 -2.34 6.98
C CYS A 43 -11.57 -3.60 6.17
N ASP A 44 -12.75 -4.21 6.33
CA ASP A 44 -13.16 -5.38 5.56
C ASP A 44 -13.35 -5.07 4.07
N LYS A 45 -14.04 -3.97 3.77
CA LYS A 45 -14.20 -3.49 2.38
C LYS A 45 -12.85 -3.16 1.75
N MET A 46 -11.98 -2.45 2.47
CA MET A 46 -10.66 -2.07 1.97
C MET A 46 -9.77 -3.30 1.78
N THR A 47 -9.87 -4.30 2.66
CA THR A 47 -9.19 -5.59 2.47
C THR A 47 -9.64 -6.27 1.18
N HIS A 48 -10.94 -6.31 0.90
CA HIS A 48 -11.44 -6.91 -0.33
C HIS A 48 -10.89 -6.20 -1.57
N VAL A 49 -10.93 -4.86 -1.59
CA VAL A 49 -10.34 -4.05 -2.66
C VAL A 49 -8.85 -4.33 -2.82
N CYS A 50 -8.07 -4.36 -1.73
CA CYS A 50 -6.63 -4.68 -1.80
C CYS A 50 -6.36 -6.10 -2.30
N LYS A 51 -7.19 -7.09 -1.99
CA LYS A 51 -7.06 -8.46 -2.52
C LYS A 51 -7.26 -8.50 -4.04
N VAL A 52 -8.25 -7.77 -4.56
CA VAL A 52 -8.47 -7.66 -6.01
C VAL A 52 -7.31 -6.94 -6.68
N MET A 53 -6.85 -5.82 -6.10
CA MET A 53 -5.68 -5.09 -6.59
C MET A 53 -4.42 -5.96 -6.60
N ALA A 54 -4.21 -6.80 -5.58
CA ALA A 54 -3.09 -7.72 -5.54
C ALA A 54 -3.11 -8.71 -6.72
N ALA A 55 -4.29 -9.21 -7.09
CA ALA A 55 -4.48 -10.09 -8.23
C ALA A 55 -4.24 -9.37 -9.57
N ASP A 56 -4.71 -8.13 -9.71
CA ASP A 56 -4.58 -7.32 -10.93
C ASP A 56 -3.13 -6.81 -11.15
N TYR A 57 -2.37 -6.62 -10.07
CA TYR A 57 -1.01 -6.04 -10.09
C TYR A 57 0.03 -7.00 -9.48
N PRO A 58 0.35 -8.14 -10.12
CA PRO A 58 1.25 -9.15 -9.56
C PRO A 58 2.71 -8.68 -9.36
N ARG A 59 3.08 -7.52 -9.93
CA ARG A 59 4.39 -6.87 -9.71
C ARG A 59 4.47 -6.10 -8.39
N VAL A 60 3.31 -5.72 -7.83
CA VAL A 60 3.21 -5.00 -6.57
C VAL A 60 2.90 -5.99 -5.47
N ARG A 61 3.62 -5.90 -4.36
CA ARG A 61 3.34 -6.75 -3.19
C ARG A 61 2.25 -6.09 -2.36
N PHE A 62 1.30 -6.89 -1.87
CA PHE A 62 0.27 -6.43 -0.95
C PHE A 62 0.34 -7.23 0.35
N MET A 63 0.21 -6.54 1.47
CA MET A 63 0.05 -7.15 2.78
C MET A 63 -0.90 -6.35 3.66
N ARG A 64 -1.42 -6.99 4.70
CA ARG A 64 -2.14 -6.33 5.79
C ARG A 64 -1.58 -6.73 7.13
N ALA A 65 -1.65 -5.80 8.07
CA ALA A 65 -1.21 -5.99 9.44
C ALA A 65 -2.18 -5.30 10.39
N ARG A 66 -2.44 -5.92 11.54
CA ARG A 66 -3.24 -5.31 12.60
C ARG A 66 -2.51 -4.12 13.22
N SER A 67 -3.19 -3.00 13.47
CA SER A 67 -2.55 -1.85 14.13
C SER A 67 -2.06 -2.20 15.53
N THR A 68 -2.80 -3.05 16.24
CA THR A 68 -2.44 -3.62 17.54
C THR A 68 -1.19 -4.51 17.46
N LEU A 69 -1.04 -5.31 16.40
CA LEU A 69 0.16 -6.12 16.17
C LEU A 69 1.39 -5.24 15.93
N LEU A 70 1.21 -4.11 15.25
CA LEU A 70 2.27 -3.13 15.02
C LEU A 70 2.52 -2.21 16.22
N GLU A 71 1.85 -2.45 17.35
CA GLU A 71 1.93 -1.65 18.58
C GLU A 71 1.62 -0.17 18.36
N MET A 72 0.74 0.13 17.40
CA MET A 72 0.26 1.48 17.16
C MET A 72 -0.56 1.97 18.36
N SER A 73 -0.59 3.29 18.57
CA SER A 73 -1.32 3.87 19.68
C SER A 73 -2.82 3.55 19.61
N LYS A 74 -3.49 3.58 20.77
CA LYS A 74 -4.95 3.44 20.84
C LYS A 74 -5.66 4.50 20.00
N ALA A 75 -5.15 5.74 20.02
CA ALA A 75 -5.70 6.84 19.21
C ALA A 75 -5.59 6.54 17.71
N PHE A 76 -4.44 6.03 17.25
CA PHE A 76 -4.29 5.61 15.86
C PHE A 76 -5.26 4.49 15.50
N THR A 77 -5.35 3.46 16.35
CA THR A 77 -6.25 2.32 16.12
C THR A 77 -7.71 2.76 16.01
N GLN A 78 -8.14 3.76 16.78
CA GLN A 78 -9.53 4.24 16.77
C GLN A 78 -9.84 5.28 15.68
N GLN A 79 -8.84 6.03 15.21
CA GLN A 79 -9.07 7.23 14.40
C GLN A 79 -8.34 7.22 13.06
N ALA A 80 -7.38 6.31 12.83
CA ALA A 80 -6.55 6.34 11.62
C ALA A 80 -6.91 5.22 10.62
N LEU A 81 -7.72 4.25 11.02
CA LEU A 81 -7.99 3.06 10.21
C LEU A 81 -9.16 3.26 9.22
N PRO A 82 -9.17 2.53 8.09
CA PRO A 82 -8.01 1.81 7.53
C PRO A 82 -6.92 2.79 7.07
N THR A 83 -5.65 2.45 7.34
CA THR A 83 -4.51 3.21 6.80
C THR A 83 -3.86 2.41 5.69
N LEU A 84 -3.61 3.03 4.54
CA LEU A 84 -2.84 2.42 3.46
C LEU A 84 -1.45 3.08 3.39
N GLN A 85 -0.40 2.30 3.64
CA GLN A 85 0.97 2.71 3.43
C GLN A 85 1.50 2.14 2.11
N VAL A 86 2.36 2.89 1.44
CA VAL A 86 3.03 2.47 0.21
C VAL A 86 4.51 2.71 0.37
N TYR A 87 5.28 1.64 0.14
CA TYR A 87 6.73 1.64 0.19
C TYR A 87 7.31 1.38 -1.19
N LEU A 88 8.44 2.01 -1.49
CA LEU A 88 9.28 1.74 -2.67
C LEU A 88 10.71 1.50 -2.21
N ASN A 89 11.23 0.29 -2.46
CA ASN A 89 12.60 -0.08 -2.08
C ASN A 89 12.88 0.17 -0.58
N GLY A 90 11.93 -0.17 0.28
CA GLY A 90 11.98 0.05 1.73
C GLY A 90 11.63 1.47 2.20
N ASN A 91 11.53 2.45 1.30
CA ASN A 91 11.21 3.83 1.66
C ASN A 91 9.70 4.07 1.65
N LEU A 92 9.17 4.73 2.68
CA LEU A 92 7.76 5.13 2.73
C LEU A 92 7.51 6.27 1.74
N VAL A 93 6.76 6.01 0.67
CA VAL A 93 6.41 6.99 -0.38
C VAL A 93 4.96 7.46 -0.29
N GLY A 94 4.12 6.78 0.49
CA GLY A 94 2.74 7.22 0.75
C GLY A 94 2.21 6.70 2.08
N ASN A 95 1.52 7.55 2.84
CA ASN A 95 0.88 7.19 4.10
C ASN A 95 -0.54 7.79 4.15
N PHE A 96 -1.52 6.99 3.76
CA PHE A 96 -2.90 7.42 3.55
C PHE A 96 -3.76 7.01 4.74
N ILE A 97 -3.85 7.90 5.72
CA ILE A 97 -4.64 7.74 6.95
C ILE A 97 -6.13 7.84 6.61
N GLN A 98 -6.95 6.96 7.18
CA GLN A 98 -8.39 6.83 6.85
C GLN A 98 -8.62 6.80 5.33
N VAL A 99 -7.93 5.90 4.63
CA VAL A 99 -7.93 5.89 3.16
C VAL A 99 -9.35 5.81 2.59
N ALA A 100 -10.30 5.16 3.27
CA ALA A 100 -11.71 5.13 2.89
C ALA A 100 -12.32 6.54 2.71
N SER A 101 -12.02 7.47 3.63
CA SER A 101 -12.47 8.86 3.56
C SER A 101 -11.82 9.61 2.38
N LEU A 102 -10.56 9.30 2.06
CA LEU A 102 -9.83 9.90 0.93
C LEU A 102 -10.35 9.45 -0.43
N LEU A 103 -11.03 8.29 -0.49
CA LEU A 103 -11.73 7.82 -1.69
C LEU A 103 -13.12 8.46 -1.87
N GLY A 104 -13.54 9.33 -0.95
CA GLY A 104 -14.89 9.92 -0.98
C GLY A 104 -15.98 8.98 -0.46
N GLY A 105 -15.62 7.94 0.30
CA GLY A 105 -16.55 6.95 0.85
C GLY A 105 -16.84 5.76 -0.08
N GLU A 106 -16.45 5.84 -1.35
CA GLU A 106 -16.56 4.75 -2.31
C GLU A 106 -15.35 3.81 -2.21
N ILE A 107 -15.46 2.76 -1.40
CA ILE A 107 -14.42 1.73 -1.30
C ILE A 107 -14.54 0.78 -2.49
N GLU A 108 -14.00 1.20 -3.63
CA GLU A 108 -13.95 0.44 -4.87
C GLU A 108 -12.53 0.33 -5.44
N VAL A 109 -12.29 -0.74 -6.21
CA VAL A 109 -11.02 -0.97 -6.94
C VAL A 109 -10.70 0.20 -7.86
N THR A 110 -11.70 0.70 -8.59
CA THR A 110 -11.48 1.80 -9.54
C THR A 110 -11.16 3.11 -8.82
N ALA A 111 -11.80 3.39 -7.69
CA ALA A 111 -11.55 4.55 -6.85
C ALA A 111 -10.13 4.52 -6.28
N LEU A 112 -9.71 3.39 -5.69
CA LEU A 112 -8.36 3.24 -5.14
C LEU A 112 -7.29 3.34 -6.22
N ARG A 113 -7.49 2.68 -7.37
CA ARG A 113 -6.55 2.76 -8.51
C ARG A 113 -6.39 4.20 -9.02
N LYS A 114 -7.49 4.93 -9.19
CA LYS A 114 -7.46 6.34 -9.60
C LYS A 114 -6.78 7.21 -8.55
N PHE A 115 -7.08 6.97 -7.27
CA PHE A 115 -6.45 7.69 -6.16
C PHE A 115 -4.93 7.52 -6.15
N LEU A 116 -4.42 6.28 -6.18
CA LEU A 116 -2.98 6.00 -6.18
C LEU A 116 -2.27 6.61 -7.39
N ARG A 117 -2.88 6.56 -8.58
CA ARG A 117 -2.34 7.23 -9.77
C ARG A 117 -2.23 8.74 -9.59
N ARG A 118 -3.21 9.41 -8.96
CA ARG A 118 -3.14 10.85 -8.64
C ARG A 118 -2.05 11.17 -7.63
N GLN A 119 -1.62 10.19 -6.85
CA GLN A 119 -0.48 10.31 -5.93
C GLN A 119 0.84 9.88 -6.59
N HIS A 120 0.89 9.78 -7.93
CA HIS A 120 2.06 9.38 -8.72
C HIS A 120 2.60 7.98 -8.39
N ILE A 121 1.76 7.11 -7.80
CA ILE A 121 2.07 5.71 -7.53
C ILE A 121 1.54 4.88 -8.71
N ASP A 122 2.45 4.33 -9.52
CA ASP A 122 2.10 3.52 -10.67
C ASP A 122 2.23 2.02 -10.35
N LEU A 123 1.07 1.38 -10.22
CA LEU A 123 0.96 -0.06 -9.96
C LEU A 123 1.24 -0.94 -11.18
N VAL A 124 1.17 -0.39 -12.40
CA VAL A 124 1.45 -1.12 -13.64
C VAL A 124 2.95 -1.34 -13.80
N TYR A 125 3.73 -0.27 -13.64
CA TYR A 125 5.19 -0.34 -13.74
C TYR A 125 5.88 -0.68 -12.41
N GLY A 126 5.17 -0.53 -11.29
CA GLY A 126 5.72 -0.81 -9.97
C GLY A 126 6.69 0.28 -9.50
N ASN A 127 6.45 1.53 -9.88
CA ASN A 127 7.30 2.67 -9.57
C ASN A 127 6.50 3.85 -8.97
N TYR A 128 7.25 4.83 -8.46
CA TYR A 128 6.73 6.09 -7.95
C TYR A 128 7.48 7.20 -8.67
N THR A 129 6.75 8.07 -9.35
CA THR A 129 7.35 9.20 -10.08
C THR A 129 7.36 10.41 -9.16
N THR A 130 8.55 10.89 -8.80
CA THR A 130 8.68 12.25 -8.26
C THR A 130 8.78 13.21 -9.43
N ASP A 131 8.23 14.41 -9.33
CA ASP A 131 8.34 15.47 -10.36
C ASP A 131 9.80 15.93 -10.62
N SER A 132 10.80 15.23 -10.08
CA SER A 132 12.23 15.54 -10.21
C SER A 132 12.86 15.02 -11.52
N GLU A 133 12.10 14.36 -12.40
CA GLU A 133 12.56 14.00 -13.75
C GLU A 133 12.00 14.97 -14.82
N CYS A 134 11.96 16.26 -14.52
CA CYS A 134 11.73 17.32 -15.49
C CYS A 134 12.94 18.26 -15.57
N SER A 135 14.11 17.69 -15.89
CA SER A 135 15.25 18.46 -16.35
C SER A 135 16.09 17.58 -17.27
N THR A 136 15.64 17.44 -18.51
CA THR A 136 16.56 17.27 -19.64
C THR A 136 16.54 18.58 -20.41
N ASP A 137 17.65 19.30 -20.31
CA ASP A 137 18.00 20.42 -21.18
C ASP A 137 17.85 20.02 -22.65
N GLU A 138 17.03 20.73 -23.42
CA GLU A 138 17.20 20.94 -24.87
C GLU A 138 16.57 22.29 -25.25
N ASP A 139 17.29 23.38 -24.99
CA ASP A 139 17.23 24.55 -25.86
C ASP A 139 18.68 24.86 -26.26
N ILE A 140 19.08 24.23 -27.37
CA ILE A 140 20.22 24.61 -28.18
C ILE A 140 19.80 25.88 -28.94
N ASP A 141 20.49 26.98 -28.69
CA ASP A 141 20.67 28.08 -29.66
C ASP A 141 22.15 28.48 -29.70
#